data_AF-K9SBG3-F1
#
_entry.id   AF-K9SBG3-F1
#
_cell.length_a   1.000
_cell.length_b   1.000
_cell.length_c   1.000
_cell.angle_alpha   90.00
_cell.angle_beta   90.00
_cell.angle_gamma   90.00
#
_symmetry.space_group_name_H-M   'P 1'
#
loop_
_entity.id
_entity.type
_entity.pdbx_description
1 polymer ?
#
loop_
_entity_poly.entity_id
_entity_poly.type
_entity_poly.pdbx_seq_one_letter_code
_entity_poly.pdbx_strand_id
1 'polypeptide(L)'
;MELEIKRPDHIVPSYSMTGDLLSYLRCRLQYRYHNGSALPPSRPVQQWFGEFLHGTLELAFRFWEDDHGNYPFPWPCTQREWREVPPDWDLHDIGKFADRVESALKQQGKEARSENARNSGYQRVAMAINQLGPHLFPLIAAAEKKVIGTRAVPSSGRSLRCSNYEVHGVIDVLTHVTLGEAADNNLISRCVEEACPTLSGEYEVIVDYKGARRPNSTEPYWEQGDWQVQTYAWLRSRQPDALPVAAGILIYINELTPGDKEMQGLKKGIAEGTTDVVPDPGSRDEQLVRMWRPGNDTDQLSQEFRLRRAIRVIPITDGSTQAALTAFDEVVRRAEEDIVEEAYVGNILHAWSPQCEDDDTCAACDFRHFCPRPAGTGEDYEPGTPSAP
;
A
#
# COMPACT_ATOMS: atom_id res chain seq x y z
N MET A 1 -35.95 23.47 -38.67
CA MET A 1 -34.93 22.42 -38.77
C MET A 1 -34.14 22.50 -37.47
N GLU A 2 -34.56 21.73 -36.46
CA GLU A 2 -33.76 21.56 -35.25
C GLU A 2 -32.53 20.76 -35.64
N LEU A 3 -31.36 21.39 -35.53
CA LEU A 3 -30.09 20.70 -35.76
C LEU A 3 -29.89 19.74 -34.57
N GLU A 4 -29.65 18.46 -34.87
CA GLU A 4 -29.24 17.50 -33.85
C GLU A 4 -27.97 18.01 -33.17
N ILE A 5 -28.10 18.41 -31.90
CA ILE A 5 -26.96 18.75 -31.06
C ILE A 5 -26.15 17.46 -30.89
N LYS A 6 -24.90 17.46 -31.38
CA LYS A 6 -23.95 16.35 -31.14
C LYS A 6 -23.96 16.07 -29.63
N ARG A 7 -24.34 14.84 -29.25
CA ARG A 7 -24.30 14.41 -27.84
C ARG A 7 -22.90 14.73 -27.31
N PRO A 8 -22.76 15.35 -26.12
CA PRO A 8 -21.44 15.59 -25.55
C PRO A 8 -20.68 14.26 -25.50
N ASP A 9 -19.40 14.28 -25.85
CA ASP A 9 -18.57 13.08 -25.82
C ASP A 9 -18.64 12.52 -24.40
N HIS A 10 -19.22 11.32 -24.25
CA HIS A 10 -19.41 10.72 -22.94
C HIS A 10 -18.03 10.30 -22.41
N ILE A 11 -17.46 11.09 -21.51
CA ILE A 11 -16.18 10.78 -20.88
C ILE A 11 -16.44 9.63 -19.90
N VAL A 12 -15.66 8.55 -20.00
CA VAL A 12 -15.54 7.54 -18.96
C VAL A 12 -14.16 7.78 -18.33
N PRO A 13 -14.09 8.51 -17.20
CA PRO A 13 -12.82 8.74 -16.53
C PRO A 13 -12.25 7.43 -16.00
N SER A 14 -10.93 7.31 -16.01
CA SER A 14 -10.21 6.17 -15.44
C SER A 14 -9.53 6.59 -14.15
N TYR A 15 -9.72 5.78 -13.10
CA TYR A 15 -9.19 6.00 -11.76
C TYR A 15 -8.31 4.82 -11.31
N SER A 16 -7.08 5.12 -10.92
CA SER A 16 -6.22 4.23 -10.16
C SER A 16 -6.71 4.15 -8.72
N MET A 17 -6.85 2.93 -8.18
CA MET A 17 -7.21 2.77 -6.77
C MET A 17 -6.22 3.45 -5.82
N THR A 18 -4.93 3.20 -6.00
CA THR A 18 -3.88 3.77 -5.14
C THR A 18 -3.53 5.18 -5.55
N GLY A 19 -3.35 5.42 -6.86
CA GLY A 19 -2.95 6.71 -7.41
C GLY A 19 -4.00 7.80 -7.24
N ASP A 20 -5.29 7.44 -7.35
CA ASP A 20 -6.36 8.44 -7.34
C ASP A 20 -7.26 8.35 -6.12
N LEU A 21 -7.92 7.21 -5.89
CA LEU A 21 -8.97 7.12 -4.86
C LEU A 21 -8.40 7.26 -3.45
N LEU A 22 -7.33 6.52 -3.15
CA LEU A 22 -6.65 6.64 -1.84
C LEU A 22 -5.94 7.99 -1.70
N SER A 23 -5.33 8.51 -2.75
CA SER A 23 -4.71 9.86 -2.73
C SER A 23 -5.72 10.96 -2.45
N TYR A 24 -6.91 10.88 -3.05
CA TYR A 24 -8.01 11.80 -2.81
C TYR A 24 -8.48 11.75 -1.35
N LEU A 25 -8.61 10.54 -0.79
CA LEU A 25 -8.98 10.34 0.61
C LEU A 25 -7.91 10.86 1.58
N ARG A 26 -6.62 10.82 1.22
CA ARG A 26 -5.54 11.38 2.04
C ARG A 26 -5.56 12.90 2.07
N CYS A 27 -5.68 13.53 0.91
CA CYS A 27 -5.82 14.98 0.79
C CYS A 27 -6.31 15.36 -0.61
N ARG A 28 -7.55 15.82 -0.69
CA ARG A 28 -8.21 16.21 -1.95
C ARG A 28 -7.45 17.31 -2.70
N LEU A 29 -6.98 18.33 -1.97
CA LEU A 29 -6.24 19.44 -2.55
C LEU A 29 -4.88 18.99 -3.12
N GLN A 30 -4.14 18.16 -2.36
CA GLN A 30 -2.87 17.60 -2.83
C GLN A 30 -3.08 16.72 -4.07
N TYR A 31 -4.09 15.85 -4.04
CA TYR A 31 -4.51 15.03 -5.18
C TYR A 31 -4.76 15.90 -6.43
N ARG A 32 -5.57 16.96 -6.32
CA ARG A 32 -5.85 17.85 -7.44
C ARG A 32 -4.61 18.51 -8.00
N TYR A 33 -3.70 18.98 -7.15
CA TYR A 33 -2.48 19.59 -7.63
C TYR A 33 -1.61 18.57 -8.37
N HIS A 34 -1.40 17.36 -7.87
CA HIS A 34 -0.58 16.37 -8.58
C HIS A 34 -1.23 15.90 -9.89
N ASN A 35 -2.54 15.60 -9.89
CA ASN A 35 -3.18 15.04 -11.07
C ASN A 35 -3.50 16.02 -12.18
N GLY A 36 -3.69 17.32 -11.87
CA GLY A 36 -4.05 18.30 -12.89
C GLY A 36 -3.00 19.36 -13.18
N SER A 37 -1.79 19.28 -12.61
CA SER A 37 -0.70 20.23 -12.94
C SER A 37 0.43 19.65 -13.79
N ALA A 38 0.42 18.34 -14.10
CA ALA A 38 1.53 17.64 -14.77
C ALA A 38 2.91 17.86 -14.09
N LEU A 39 2.92 18.38 -12.85
CA LEU A 39 4.14 18.60 -12.08
C LEU A 39 4.55 17.28 -11.43
N PRO A 40 5.77 16.77 -11.69
CA PRO A 40 6.26 15.61 -10.99
C PRO A 40 6.39 15.96 -9.48
N PRO A 41 6.05 15.03 -8.57
CA PRO A 41 6.20 15.26 -7.14
C PRO A 41 7.67 15.55 -6.80
N SER A 42 7.88 16.61 -6.01
CA SER A 42 9.18 17.15 -5.58
C SER A 42 9.87 16.26 -4.53
N ARG A 43 9.09 15.43 -3.82
CA ARG A 43 9.57 14.55 -2.72
C ARG A 43 9.40 13.06 -3.05
N PRO A 44 10.28 12.49 -3.91
CA PRO A 44 10.23 11.09 -4.34
C PRO A 44 10.57 10.04 -3.27
N VAL A 45 10.77 10.41 -2.01
CA VAL A 45 11.37 9.54 -0.98
C VAL A 45 10.42 8.42 -0.52
N GLN A 46 9.14 8.71 -0.29
CA GLN A 46 8.16 7.67 0.06
C GLN A 46 7.83 6.77 -1.14
N GLN A 47 7.88 7.33 -2.35
CA GLN A 47 7.77 6.56 -3.60
C GLN A 47 8.97 5.63 -3.76
N TRP A 48 10.19 6.09 -3.43
CA TRP A 48 11.39 5.28 -3.51
C TRP A 48 11.28 4.02 -2.66
N PHE A 49 10.92 4.11 -1.37
CA PHE A 49 10.90 2.92 -0.51
C PHE A 49 9.87 1.87 -0.97
N GLY A 50 8.67 2.32 -1.35
CA GLY A 50 7.64 1.43 -1.89
C GLY A 50 8.10 0.75 -3.18
N GLU A 51 8.54 1.51 -4.18
CA GLU A 51 8.99 0.94 -5.46
C GLU A 51 10.24 0.07 -5.32
N PHE A 52 11.14 0.44 -4.41
CA PHE A 52 12.32 -0.36 -4.06
C PHE A 52 11.92 -1.70 -3.45
N LEU A 53 10.98 -1.70 -2.51
CA LEU A 53 10.46 -2.90 -1.85
C LEU A 53 9.79 -3.85 -2.86
N HIS A 54 8.81 -3.37 -3.62
CA HIS A 54 8.07 -4.20 -4.58
C HIS A 54 9.01 -4.70 -5.68
N GLY A 55 9.83 -3.82 -6.25
CA GLY A 55 10.79 -4.21 -7.31
C GLY A 55 11.80 -5.25 -6.84
N THR A 56 12.28 -5.17 -5.60
CA THR A 56 13.24 -6.14 -5.06
C THR A 56 12.59 -7.48 -4.79
N LEU A 57 11.37 -7.50 -4.22
CA LEU A 57 10.60 -8.72 -3.99
C LEU A 57 10.27 -9.43 -5.30
N GLU A 58 9.88 -8.68 -6.33
CA GLU A 58 9.58 -9.21 -7.66
C GLU A 58 10.81 -9.84 -8.32
N LEU A 59 11.97 -9.18 -8.28
CA LEU A 59 13.20 -9.76 -8.80
C LEU A 59 13.64 -11.01 -8.04
N ALA A 60 13.48 -11.02 -6.72
CA ALA A 60 13.80 -12.18 -5.88
C ALA A 60 12.88 -13.37 -6.18
N PHE A 61 11.57 -13.12 -6.35
CA PHE A 61 10.62 -14.16 -6.74
C PHE A 61 10.94 -14.73 -8.12
N ARG A 62 11.17 -13.88 -9.14
CA ARG A 62 11.54 -14.34 -10.48
C ARG A 62 12.79 -15.19 -10.49
N PHE A 63 13.81 -14.79 -9.73
CA PHE A 63 15.02 -15.59 -9.57
C PHE A 63 14.72 -16.95 -8.94
N TRP A 64 13.92 -16.98 -7.86
CA TRP A 64 13.50 -18.22 -7.21
C TRP A 64 12.72 -19.15 -8.17
N GLU A 65 11.82 -18.57 -8.97
CA GLU A 65 10.99 -19.28 -9.96
C GLU A 65 11.84 -19.87 -11.09
N ASP A 66 12.73 -19.07 -11.69
CA ASP A 66 13.64 -19.49 -12.77
C ASP A 66 14.54 -20.66 -12.32
N ASP A 67 15.04 -20.58 -11.09
CA ASP A 67 15.90 -21.62 -10.49
C ASP A 67 15.11 -22.75 -9.80
N HIS A 68 13.78 -22.81 -9.95
CA HIS A 68 12.90 -23.84 -9.40
C HIS A 68 13.09 -24.06 -7.89
N GLY A 69 13.39 -23.00 -7.15
CA GLY A 69 13.63 -23.04 -5.70
C GLY A 69 14.91 -23.78 -5.28
N ASN A 70 15.89 -23.96 -6.17
CA ASN A 70 17.15 -24.66 -5.87
C ASN A 70 18.05 -23.94 -4.85
N TYR A 71 17.80 -22.66 -4.56
CA TYR A 71 18.55 -21.89 -3.58
C TYR A 71 17.79 -21.85 -2.24
N PRO A 72 18.23 -22.62 -1.22
CA PRO A 72 17.56 -22.61 0.07
C PRO A 72 17.75 -21.27 0.79
N PHE A 73 16.70 -20.82 1.46
CA PHE A 73 16.77 -19.69 2.38
C PHE A 73 17.55 -20.06 3.66
N PRO A 74 18.19 -19.10 4.35
CA PRO A 74 18.25 -17.67 4.03
C PRO A 74 19.31 -17.34 2.96
N TRP A 75 18.98 -16.38 2.11
CA TRP A 75 19.90 -15.79 1.13
C TRP A 75 20.72 -14.65 1.77
N PRO A 76 21.97 -14.45 1.32
CA PRO A 76 22.78 -13.32 1.77
C PRO A 76 22.19 -12.01 1.27
N CYS A 77 22.50 -10.92 1.97
CA CYS A 77 22.15 -9.56 1.56
C CYS A 77 23.38 -8.66 1.74
N THR A 78 24.27 -8.69 0.75
CA THR A 78 25.49 -7.89 0.76
C THR A 78 25.18 -6.53 0.17
N GLN A 79 25.10 -5.49 1.00
CA GLN A 79 24.82 -4.15 0.51
C GLN A 79 26.06 -3.54 -0.14
N ARG A 80 25.90 -2.99 -1.35
CA ARG A 80 26.94 -2.14 -1.98
C ARG A 80 27.14 -0.88 -1.14
N GLU A 81 28.39 -0.55 -0.82
CA GLU A 81 28.72 0.71 -0.15
C GLU A 81 28.25 1.93 -0.97
N TRP A 82 27.81 2.98 -0.29
CA TRP A 82 27.13 4.11 -0.94
C TRP A 82 28.04 4.81 -1.97
N ARG A 83 27.68 4.70 -3.26
CA ARG A 83 28.41 5.24 -4.43
C ARG A 83 29.74 4.55 -4.76
N GLU A 84 30.02 3.40 -4.16
CA GLU A 84 31.22 2.62 -4.45
C GLU A 84 31.01 1.65 -5.63
N VAL A 85 32.00 0.84 -5.97
CA VAL A 85 31.86 -0.21 -7.00
C VAL A 85 30.94 -1.34 -6.48
N PRO A 86 30.10 -1.95 -7.33
CA PRO A 86 29.35 -3.15 -6.96
C PRO A 86 30.28 -4.26 -6.45
N PRO A 87 29.98 -4.88 -5.30
CA PRO A 87 30.74 -6.04 -4.83
C PRO A 87 30.48 -7.25 -5.72
N ASP A 88 31.32 -8.27 -5.59
CA ASP A 88 31.10 -9.56 -6.25
C ASP A 88 30.03 -10.34 -5.48
N TRP A 89 28.78 -10.24 -5.96
CA TRP A 89 27.64 -10.87 -5.33
C TRP A 89 27.48 -12.33 -5.76
N ASP A 90 27.06 -13.16 -4.81
CA ASP A 90 26.47 -14.46 -5.14
C ASP A 90 25.24 -14.29 -6.05
N LEU A 91 24.91 -15.34 -6.81
CA LEU A 91 23.79 -15.31 -7.75
C LEU A 91 22.45 -14.98 -7.06
N HIS A 92 22.25 -15.53 -5.86
CA HIS A 92 21.05 -15.42 -5.04
C HIS A 92 21.14 -14.30 -3.98
N ASP A 93 22.15 -13.42 -4.04
CA ASP A 93 22.30 -12.34 -3.06
C ASP A 93 21.20 -11.28 -3.24
N ILE A 94 20.45 -11.02 -2.17
CA ILE A 94 19.37 -10.03 -2.13
C ILE A 94 19.90 -8.62 -2.43
N GLY A 95 21.13 -8.31 -2.01
CA GLY A 95 21.79 -7.04 -2.25
C GLY A 95 21.99 -6.75 -3.74
N LYS A 96 22.19 -7.79 -4.56
CA LYS A 96 22.28 -7.67 -6.02
C LYS A 96 20.94 -7.28 -6.64
N PHE A 97 19.85 -7.90 -6.20
CA PHE A 97 18.50 -7.57 -6.67
C PHE A 97 18.12 -6.14 -6.26
N ALA A 98 18.37 -5.80 -5.00
CA ALA A 98 18.15 -4.48 -4.45
C ALA A 98 18.97 -3.39 -5.18
N ASP A 99 20.26 -3.59 -5.44
CA ASP A 99 21.11 -2.61 -6.15
C ASP A 99 20.64 -2.38 -7.58
N ARG A 100 20.15 -3.42 -8.26
CA ARG A 100 19.59 -3.29 -9.61
C ARG A 100 18.33 -2.40 -9.61
N VAL A 101 17.44 -2.59 -8.65
CA VAL A 101 16.22 -1.78 -8.50
C VAL A 101 16.58 -0.36 -8.11
N GLU A 102 17.46 -0.18 -7.13
CA GLU A 102 17.96 1.12 -6.69
C GLU A 102 18.59 1.90 -7.85
N SER A 103 19.41 1.24 -8.68
CA SER A 103 20.02 1.84 -9.85
C SER A 103 18.99 2.29 -10.90
N ALA A 104 17.92 1.50 -11.10
CA ALA A 104 16.82 1.87 -11.98
C ALA A 104 16.01 3.06 -11.46
N LEU A 105 15.71 3.09 -10.15
CA LEU A 105 15.01 4.19 -9.50
C LEU A 105 15.82 5.49 -9.56
N LYS A 106 17.14 5.39 -9.38
CA LYS A 106 18.05 6.53 -9.52
C LYS A 106 18.01 7.16 -10.90
N GLN A 107 17.91 6.36 -11.96
CA GLN A 107 17.74 6.87 -13.34
C GLN A 107 16.42 7.63 -13.53
N GLN A 108 15.42 7.36 -12.71
CA GLN A 108 14.13 8.06 -12.67
C GLN A 108 14.14 9.26 -11.71
N GLY A 109 15.29 9.63 -11.14
CA GLY A 109 15.42 10.71 -10.17
C GLY A 109 14.88 10.38 -8.77
N LYS A 110 14.64 9.10 -8.47
CA LYS A 110 14.19 8.62 -7.16
C LYS A 110 15.37 8.02 -6.40
N GLU A 111 15.74 8.64 -5.29
CA GLU A 111 16.81 8.17 -4.41
C GLU A 111 16.35 8.16 -2.94
N ALA A 112 16.97 7.31 -2.13
CA ALA A 112 16.78 7.32 -0.69
C ALA A 112 17.21 8.69 -0.10
N ARG A 113 16.42 9.22 0.85
CA ARG A 113 16.71 10.52 1.49
C ARG A 113 18.03 10.58 2.25
N SER A 114 18.49 9.44 2.73
CA SER A 114 19.67 9.30 3.57
C SER A 114 20.18 7.88 3.52
N GLU A 115 21.45 7.70 3.86
CA GLU A 115 22.08 6.40 4.00
C GLU A 115 21.31 5.51 5.00
N ASN A 116 20.90 6.05 6.15
CA ASN A 116 20.09 5.31 7.12
C ASN A 116 18.76 4.81 6.53
N ALA A 117 18.09 5.62 5.69
CA ALA A 117 16.85 5.21 5.05
C ALA A 117 17.08 4.08 4.03
N ARG A 118 18.20 4.15 3.29
CA ARG A 118 18.60 3.08 2.39
C ARG A 118 18.93 1.80 3.14
N ASN A 119 19.77 1.86 4.16
CA ASN A 119 20.20 0.70 4.95
C ASN A 119 18.98 0.01 5.61
N SER A 120 18.04 0.81 6.13
CA SER A 120 16.77 0.30 6.64
C SER A 120 15.96 -0.40 5.54
N GLY A 121 15.95 0.15 4.32
CA GLY A 121 15.31 -0.48 3.17
C GLY A 121 15.90 -1.85 2.84
N TYR A 122 17.23 -1.96 2.75
CA TYR A 122 17.94 -3.22 2.50
C TYR A 122 17.68 -4.26 3.60
N GLN A 123 17.70 -3.84 4.86
CA GLN A 123 17.38 -4.73 5.99
C GLN A 123 15.95 -5.27 5.90
N ARG A 124 14.98 -4.42 5.55
CA ARG A 124 13.56 -4.77 5.43
C ARG A 124 13.30 -5.76 4.30
N VAL A 125 13.85 -5.54 3.11
CA VAL A 125 13.72 -6.50 1.99
C VAL A 125 14.41 -7.82 2.31
N ALA A 126 15.57 -7.79 2.99
CA ALA A 126 16.24 -9.00 3.42
C ALA A 126 15.39 -9.83 4.38
N MET A 127 14.75 -9.18 5.37
CA MET A 127 13.85 -9.87 6.30
C MET A 127 12.58 -10.35 5.60
N ALA A 128 12.01 -9.56 4.70
CA ALA A 128 10.85 -9.96 3.92
C ALA A 128 11.13 -11.23 3.10
N ILE A 129 12.18 -11.23 2.30
CA ILE A 129 12.55 -12.37 1.43
C ILE A 129 12.88 -13.59 2.28
N ASN A 130 13.73 -13.46 3.30
CA ASN A 130 14.18 -14.63 4.07
C ASN A 130 13.13 -15.20 5.03
N GLN A 131 12.19 -14.39 5.52
CA GLN A 131 11.16 -14.85 6.45
C GLN A 131 9.84 -15.20 5.76
N LEU A 132 9.43 -14.45 4.73
CA LEU A 132 8.17 -14.69 4.02
C LEU A 132 8.37 -15.52 2.75
N GLY A 133 9.50 -15.38 2.05
CA GLY A 133 9.81 -16.11 0.81
C GLY A 133 9.58 -17.62 0.89
N PRO A 134 10.07 -18.34 1.93
CA PRO A 134 9.84 -19.78 2.10
C PRO A 134 8.35 -20.18 2.14
N HIS A 135 7.48 -19.28 2.57
CA HIS A 135 6.04 -19.53 2.72
C HIS A 135 5.23 -18.96 1.56
N LEU A 136 5.64 -17.83 1.01
CA LEU A 136 4.89 -17.08 0.02
C LEU A 136 5.27 -17.48 -1.41
N PHE A 137 6.56 -17.58 -1.75
CA PHE A 137 7.01 -17.85 -3.12
C PHE A 137 6.42 -19.14 -3.71
N PRO A 138 6.35 -20.28 -2.97
CA PRO A 138 5.74 -21.50 -3.48
C PRO A 138 4.24 -21.40 -3.78
N LEU A 139 3.56 -20.37 -3.26
CA LEU A 139 2.12 -20.17 -3.45
C LEU A 139 1.81 -19.17 -4.57
N ILE A 140 2.79 -18.42 -5.07
CA ILE A 140 2.56 -17.38 -6.08
C ILE A 140 2.19 -18.04 -7.41
N ALA A 141 1.00 -17.70 -7.92
CA ALA A 141 0.54 -18.12 -9.25
C ALA A 141 0.73 -17.01 -10.29
N ALA A 142 0.65 -15.75 -9.86
CA ALA A 142 0.98 -14.59 -10.69
C ALA A 142 1.44 -13.42 -9.82
N ALA A 143 2.35 -12.61 -10.34
CA ALA A 143 2.76 -11.34 -9.73
C ALA A 143 2.44 -10.17 -10.66
N GLU A 144 2.27 -8.96 -10.09
CA GLU A 144 2.03 -7.71 -10.82
C GLU A 144 0.82 -7.77 -11.78
N LYS A 145 -0.29 -8.39 -11.33
CA LYS A 145 -1.48 -8.62 -12.15
C LYS A 145 -2.31 -7.34 -12.24
N LYS A 146 -2.39 -6.79 -13.45
CA LYS A 146 -3.29 -5.65 -13.76
C LYS A 146 -4.74 -6.08 -13.73
N VAL A 147 -5.56 -5.31 -13.04
CA VAL A 147 -7.00 -5.53 -12.91
C VAL A 147 -7.78 -4.25 -13.21
N ILE A 148 -8.91 -4.39 -13.90
CA ILE A 148 -9.70 -3.28 -14.46
C ILE A 148 -11.18 -3.63 -14.46
N GLY A 149 -12.03 -2.63 -14.23
CA GLY A 149 -13.47 -2.76 -14.27
C GLY A 149 -14.16 -1.41 -14.43
N THR A 150 -15.44 -1.44 -14.79
CA THR A 150 -16.25 -0.23 -14.96
C THR A 150 -17.41 -0.24 -13.96
N ARG A 151 -17.73 0.93 -13.41
CA ARG A 151 -18.81 1.13 -12.44
C ARG A 151 -19.61 2.39 -12.76
N ALA A 152 -20.85 2.44 -12.29
CA ALA A 152 -21.67 3.63 -12.39
C ALA A 152 -21.28 4.63 -11.30
N VAL A 153 -21.25 5.91 -11.62
CA VAL A 153 -21.10 6.97 -10.61
C VAL A 153 -22.45 7.13 -9.91
N PRO A 154 -22.51 7.15 -8.56
CA PRO A 154 -23.76 7.39 -7.85
C PRO A 154 -24.38 8.73 -8.22
N SER A 155 -25.71 8.81 -8.16
CA SER A 155 -26.44 10.04 -8.44
C SER A 155 -25.99 11.18 -7.53
N SER A 156 -25.71 12.34 -8.12
CA SER A 156 -25.43 13.59 -7.41
C SER A 156 -26.59 14.57 -7.61
N GLY A 157 -26.76 15.52 -6.68
CA GLY A 157 -27.62 16.68 -6.87
C GLY A 157 -27.11 17.65 -7.93
N ARG A 158 -25.88 17.45 -8.43
CA ARG A 158 -25.25 18.19 -9.52
C ARG A 158 -25.16 17.32 -10.78
N SER A 159 -25.22 17.96 -11.94
CA SER A 159 -24.97 17.28 -13.21
C SER A 159 -23.47 16.99 -13.33
N LEU A 160 -23.08 15.73 -13.12
CA LEU A 160 -21.71 15.27 -13.32
C LEU A 160 -21.40 15.14 -14.82
N ARG A 161 -20.11 15.20 -15.16
CA ARG A 161 -19.63 15.03 -16.55
C ARG A 161 -19.67 13.57 -17.04
N CYS A 162 -19.84 12.60 -16.13
CA CYS A 162 -19.87 11.18 -16.43
C CYS A 162 -20.95 10.45 -15.63
N SER A 163 -21.48 9.36 -16.20
CA SER A 163 -22.40 8.42 -15.53
C SER A 163 -21.72 7.11 -15.13
N ASN A 164 -20.56 6.82 -15.72
CA ASN A 164 -19.75 5.64 -15.45
C ASN A 164 -18.29 6.05 -15.37
N TYR A 165 -17.50 5.27 -14.63
CA TYR A 165 -16.06 5.42 -14.52
C TYR A 165 -15.38 4.05 -14.59
N GLU A 166 -14.15 4.05 -15.07
CA GLU A 166 -13.24 2.92 -15.02
C GLU A 166 -12.42 2.99 -13.73
N VAL A 167 -12.24 1.86 -13.07
CA VAL A 167 -11.33 1.69 -11.95
C VAL A 167 -10.33 0.59 -12.26
N HIS A 168 -9.06 0.86 -11.99
CA HIS A 168 -7.99 -0.08 -12.23
C HIS A 168 -6.98 -0.11 -11.07
N GLY A 169 -6.19 -1.17 -11.04
CA GLY A 169 -5.04 -1.28 -10.15
C GLY A 169 -4.17 -2.48 -10.48
N VAL A 170 -3.18 -2.73 -9.63
CA VAL A 170 -2.22 -3.81 -9.79
C VAL A 170 -2.22 -4.62 -8.49
N ILE A 171 -2.47 -5.91 -8.61
CA ILE A 171 -2.32 -6.86 -7.52
C ILE A 171 -0.84 -7.29 -7.49
N ASP A 172 -0.16 -7.05 -6.37
CA ASP A 172 1.27 -7.40 -6.24
C ASP A 172 1.49 -8.89 -6.41
N VAL A 173 0.73 -9.70 -5.66
CA VAL A 173 0.82 -11.15 -5.68
C VAL A 173 -0.57 -11.77 -5.65
N LEU A 174 -0.80 -12.71 -6.57
CA LEU A 174 -1.97 -13.57 -6.61
C LEU A 174 -1.50 -15.00 -6.36
N THR A 175 -2.00 -15.62 -5.30
CA THR A 175 -1.70 -17.02 -4.99
C THR A 175 -2.84 -17.92 -5.43
N HIS A 176 -2.50 -19.17 -5.75
CA HIS A 176 -3.46 -20.25 -5.96
C HIS A 176 -3.31 -21.23 -4.80
N VAL A 177 -4.39 -21.47 -4.04
CA VAL A 177 -4.37 -22.33 -2.86
C VAL A 177 -5.45 -23.39 -2.98
N THR A 178 -5.02 -24.65 -2.91
CA THR A 178 -5.90 -25.83 -2.83
C THR A 178 -5.91 -26.34 -1.39
N LEU A 179 -7.07 -26.26 -0.73
CA LEU A 179 -7.22 -26.83 0.62
C LEU A 179 -7.06 -28.35 0.58
N GLY A 180 -6.02 -28.85 1.24
CA GLY A 180 -5.64 -30.27 1.28
C GLY A 180 -4.29 -30.59 0.63
N GLU A 181 -3.72 -29.69 -0.15
CA GLU A 181 -2.38 -29.85 -0.76
C GLU A 181 -1.32 -28.90 -0.19
N ALA A 182 -1.74 -27.78 0.42
CA ALA A 182 -0.82 -26.93 1.16
C ALA A 182 -0.26 -27.72 2.35
N ALA A 183 1.07 -27.83 2.43
CA ALA A 183 1.70 -28.49 3.57
C ALA A 183 1.21 -27.85 4.87
N ASP A 184 0.81 -28.66 5.86
CA ASP A 184 0.30 -28.26 7.20
C ASP A 184 1.19 -27.21 7.93
N ASN A 185 2.41 -26.99 7.44
CA ASN A 185 3.42 -26.08 7.99
C ASN A 185 3.53 -24.72 7.28
N ASN A 186 2.77 -24.42 6.22
CA ASN A 186 2.86 -23.12 5.55
C ASN A 186 2.19 -22.01 6.39
N LEU A 187 2.94 -20.98 6.76
CA LEU A 187 2.45 -19.86 7.57
C LEU A 187 1.26 -19.12 6.91
N ILE A 188 1.35 -18.84 5.61
CA ILE A 188 0.33 -18.08 4.88
C ILE A 188 -0.98 -18.87 4.85
N SER A 189 -0.91 -20.16 4.53
CA SER A 189 -2.09 -21.04 4.52
C SER A 189 -2.77 -21.10 5.88
N ARG A 190 -2.00 -21.29 6.97
CA ARG A 190 -2.55 -21.30 8.34
C ARG A 190 -3.25 -19.98 8.70
N CYS A 191 -2.64 -18.84 8.39
CA CYS A 191 -3.27 -17.55 8.65
C CYS A 191 -4.60 -17.38 7.90
N VAL A 192 -4.70 -17.90 6.67
CA VAL A 192 -5.95 -17.88 5.89
C VAL A 192 -6.99 -18.81 6.48
N GLU A 193 -6.61 -20.03 6.86
CA GLU A 193 -7.50 -21.01 7.50
C GLU A 193 -8.06 -20.50 8.84
N GLU A 194 -7.22 -19.87 9.66
CA GLU A 194 -7.63 -19.27 10.94
C GLU A 194 -8.64 -18.14 10.74
N ALA A 195 -8.41 -17.28 9.74
CA ALA A 195 -9.30 -16.15 9.45
C ALA A 195 -10.59 -16.57 8.72
N CYS A 196 -10.54 -17.66 7.96
CA CYS A 196 -11.62 -18.10 7.08
C CYS A 196 -11.90 -19.61 7.26
N PRO A 197 -12.42 -20.04 8.41
CA PRO A 197 -12.49 -21.46 8.79
C PRO A 197 -13.49 -22.29 7.98
N THR A 198 -14.37 -21.64 7.23
CA THR A 198 -15.40 -22.29 6.40
C THR A 198 -14.99 -22.43 4.94
N LEU A 199 -13.74 -22.07 4.58
CA LEU A 199 -13.26 -22.22 3.21
C LEU A 199 -13.18 -23.70 2.80
N SER A 200 -13.49 -23.96 1.54
CA SER A 200 -13.36 -25.30 0.93
C SER A 200 -13.07 -25.16 -0.56
N GLY A 201 -12.35 -26.14 -1.13
CA GLY A 201 -12.01 -26.19 -2.55
C GLY A 201 -10.77 -25.39 -2.94
N GLU A 202 -10.68 -25.03 -4.22
CA GLU A 202 -9.64 -24.19 -4.80
C GLU A 202 -10.06 -22.71 -4.74
N TYR A 203 -9.14 -21.85 -4.31
CA TYR A 203 -9.37 -20.42 -4.28
C TYR A 203 -8.08 -19.62 -4.50
N GLU A 204 -8.28 -18.34 -4.79
CA GLU A 204 -7.21 -17.36 -4.87
C GLU A 204 -7.09 -16.57 -3.56
N VAL A 205 -5.87 -16.19 -3.22
CA VAL A 205 -5.59 -15.19 -2.18
C VAL A 205 -4.81 -14.04 -2.79
N ILE A 206 -5.26 -12.83 -2.53
CA ILE A 206 -4.60 -11.60 -2.97
C ILE A 206 -3.62 -11.16 -1.89
N VAL A 207 -2.36 -10.96 -2.23
CA VAL A 207 -1.34 -10.48 -1.28
C VAL A 207 -0.82 -9.13 -1.77
N ASP A 208 -0.84 -8.13 -0.90
CA ASP A 208 -0.35 -6.77 -1.17
C ASP A 208 0.68 -6.37 -0.10
N TYR A 209 1.83 -5.85 -0.55
CA TYR A 209 2.93 -5.46 0.33
C TYR A 209 2.79 -3.98 0.73
N LYS A 210 2.92 -3.70 2.02
CA LYS A 210 2.89 -2.34 2.57
C LYS A 210 4.23 -1.98 3.22
N GLY A 211 4.91 -0.98 2.66
CA GLY A 211 6.09 -0.33 3.25
C GLY A 211 5.76 0.63 4.42
N ALA A 212 4.63 0.45 5.07
CA ALA A 212 4.15 1.28 6.17
C ALA A 212 3.97 0.45 7.44
N ARG A 213 3.84 1.13 8.59
CA ARG A 213 3.42 0.50 9.85
C ARG A 213 2.01 -0.07 9.72
N ARG A 214 1.70 -1.11 10.49
CA ARG A 214 0.32 -1.57 10.66
C ARG A 214 -0.49 -0.45 11.34
N PRO A 215 -1.56 0.06 10.73
CA PRO A 215 -2.40 1.08 11.37
C PRO A 215 -3.16 0.47 12.56
N ASN A 216 -3.51 1.29 13.53
CA ASN A 216 -4.50 0.89 14.53
C ASN A 216 -5.91 0.85 13.91
N SER A 217 -6.81 0.07 14.48
CA SER A 217 -8.16 -0.16 13.95
C SER A 217 -9.05 1.09 13.87
N THR A 218 -8.69 2.14 14.61
CA THR A 218 -9.38 3.43 14.59
C THR A 218 -8.81 4.40 13.55
N GLU A 219 -7.65 4.11 12.97
CA GLU A 219 -7.03 4.96 11.95
C GLU A 219 -7.71 4.72 10.58
N PRO A 220 -8.00 5.76 9.77
CA PRO A 220 -8.66 5.60 8.47
C PRO A 220 -7.93 4.64 7.52
N TYR A 221 -6.61 4.56 7.62
CA TYR A 221 -5.78 3.65 6.83
C TYR A 221 -6.10 2.17 7.05
N TRP A 222 -6.64 1.81 8.23
CA TRP A 222 -7.07 0.44 8.52
C TRP A 222 -8.20 0.01 7.57
N GLU A 223 -9.25 0.84 7.48
CA GLU A 223 -10.42 0.56 6.65
C GLU A 223 -10.11 0.73 5.15
N GLN A 224 -9.27 1.72 4.80
CA GLN A 224 -8.82 1.91 3.41
C GLN A 224 -8.07 0.69 2.85
N GLY A 225 -7.27 0.02 3.69
CA GLY A 225 -6.62 -1.23 3.34
C GLY A 225 -7.64 -2.34 3.02
N ASP A 226 -8.71 -2.43 3.81
CA ASP A 226 -9.80 -3.37 3.54
C ASP A 226 -10.47 -3.07 2.21
N TRP A 227 -10.84 -1.81 1.98
CA TRP A 227 -11.51 -1.42 0.75
C TRP A 227 -10.67 -1.74 -0.50
N GLN A 228 -9.35 -1.53 -0.42
CA GLN A 228 -8.45 -1.84 -1.51
C GLN A 228 -8.48 -3.33 -1.86
N VAL A 229 -8.28 -4.21 -0.88
CA VAL A 229 -8.23 -5.66 -1.09
C VAL A 229 -9.57 -6.21 -1.57
N GLN A 230 -10.68 -5.75 -0.98
CA GLN A 230 -12.04 -6.14 -1.38
C GLN A 230 -12.33 -5.72 -2.83
N THR A 231 -11.87 -4.54 -3.22
CA THR A 231 -12.05 -4.06 -4.60
C THR A 231 -11.15 -4.81 -5.58
N TYR A 232 -9.93 -5.19 -5.20
CA TYR A 232 -9.11 -6.09 -6.02
C TYR A 232 -9.79 -7.45 -6.23
N ALA A 233 -10.39 -8.03 -5.19
CA ALA A 233 -11.14 -9.28 -5.32
C ALA A 233 -12.31 -9.16 -6.32
N TRP A 234 -13.06 -8.05 -6.23
CA TRP A 234 -14.12 -7.73 -7.19
C TRP A 234 -13.63 -7.52 -8.62
N LEU A 235 -12.48 -6.86 -8.80
CA LEU A 235 -11.89 -6.68 -10.13
C LEU A 235 -11.38 -8.02 -10.68
N ARG A 236 -10.76 -8.85 -9.83
CA ARG A 236 -10.25 -10.17 -10.21
C ARG A 236 -11.38 -11.09 -10.66
N SER A 237 -12.52 -11.09 -9.97
CA SER A 237 -13.68 -11.94 -10.34
C SER A 237 -14.33 -11.60 -11.69
N ARG A 238 -13.97 -10.47 -12.31
CA ARG A 238 -14.40 -10.08 -13.68
C ARG A 238 -13.46 -10.53 -14.77
N GLN A 239 -12.28 -11.02 -14.42
CA GLN A 239 -11.30 -11.44 -15.40
C GLN A 239 -11.57 -12.88 -15.86
N PRO A 240 -11.15 -13.23 -17.08
CA PRO A 240 -11.07 -14.63 -17.49
C PRO A 240 -10.23 -15.43 -16.48
N ASP A 241 -10.58 -16.70 -16.32
CA ASP A 241 -9.86 -17.68 -15.50
C ASP A 241 -9.74 -17.29 -14.02
N ALA A 242 -10.67 -16.48 -13.50
CA ALA A 242 -10.73 -16.13 -12.10
C ALA A 242 -11.32 -17.27 -11.27
N LEU A 243 -10.58 -17.71 -10.25
CA LEU A 243 -11.13 -18.51 -9.19
C LEU A 243 -11.81 -17.62 -8.15
N PRO A 244 -12.67 -18.19 -7.27
CA PRO A 244 -13.16 -17.45 -6.11
C PRO A 244 -11.99 -16.91 -5.30
N VAL A 245 -11.99 -15.59 -5.05
CA VAL A 245 -11.02 -14.98 -4.14
C VAL A 245 -11.56 -15.14 -2.73
N ALA A 246 -10.87 -15.91 -1.89
CA ALA A 246 -11.32 -16.26 -0.55
C ALA A 246 -10.91 -15.24 0.51
N ALA A 247 -9.70 -14.72 0.38
CA ALA A 247 -9.09 -13.79 1.31
C ALA A 247 -8.17 -12.83 0.56
N GLY A 248 -7.85 -11.72 1.19
CA GLY A 248 -6.61 -11.05 0.87
C GLY A 248 -5.78 -10.76 2.10
N ILE A 249 -4.50 -10.52 1.87
CA ILE A 249 -3.48 -10.38 2.90
C ILE A 249 -2.74 -9.07 2.65
N LEU A 250 -2.74 -8.21 3.66
CA LEU A 250 -1.85 -7.05 3.70
C LEU A 250 -0.62 -7.44 4.52
N ILE A 251 0.56 -7.32 3.92
CA ILE A 251 1.83 -7.60 4.59
C ILE A 251 2.55 -6.27 4.89
N TYR A 252 2.54 -5.87 6.15
CA TYR A 252 3.23 -4.68 6.67
C TYR A 252 4.70 -4.99 6.92
N ILE A 253 5.54 -4.73 5.92
CA ILE A 253 6.97 -5.09 5.93
C ILE A 253 7.73 -4.39 7.07
N ASN A 254 7.29 -3.20 7.46
CA ASN A 254 7.93 -2.46 8.56
C ASN A 254 7.78 -3.18 9.91
N GLU A 255 6.77 -4.02 10.09
CA GLU A 255 6.57 -4.79 11.33
C GLU A 255 7.56 -5.96 11.45
N LEU A 256 8.21 -6.38 10.36
CA LEU A 256 9.29 -7.37 10.39
C LEU A 256 10.57 -6.82 11.03
N THR A 257 10.78 -5.51 11.02
CA THR A 257 11.91 -4.82 11.68
C THR A 257 11.39 -3.50 12.26
N PRO A 258 10.62 -3.55 13.36
CA PRO A 258 9.90 -2.39 13.85
C PRO A 258 10.88 -1.33 14.36
N GLY A 259 10.77 -0.11 13.85
CA GLY A 259 11.57 1.02 14.33
C GLY A 259 10.81 1.83 15.37
N ASP A 260 11.29 3.05 15.63
CA ASP A 260 10.67 3.95 16.62
C ASP A 260 9.19 4.23 16.32
N LYS A 261 8.85 4.48 15.04
CA LYS A 261 7.47 4.81 14.63
C LYS A 261 6.52 3.63 14.82
N GLU A 262 6.95 2.42 14.44
CA GLU A 262 6.18 1.19 14.62
C GLU A 262 5.99 0.87 16.11
N MET A 263 7.05 0.97 16.92
CA MET A 263 6.99 0.69 18.36
C MET A 263 6.16 1.71 19.14
N GLN A 264 6.26 3.00 18.82
CA GLN A 264 5.38 4.03 19.40
C GLN A 264 3.92 3.78 19.04
N GLY A 265 3.66 3.42 17.78
CA GLY A 265 2.34 3.03 17.29
C GLY A 265 1.76 1.86 18.05
N LEU A 266 2.55 0.79 18.20
CA LEU A 266 2.19 -0.40 18.93
C LEU A 266 1.85 -0.11 20.40
N LYS A 267 2.70 0.66 21.11
CA LYS A 267 2.44 0.99 22.52
C LYS A 267 1.18 1.83 22.70
N LYS A 268 0.95 2.80 21.81
CA LYS A 268 -0.29 3.59 21.79
C LYS A 268 -1.50 2.69 21.55
N GLY A 269 -1.43 1.83 20.54
CA GLY A 269 -2.49 0.89 20.19
C GLY A 269 -2.83 -0.09 21.31
N ILE A 270 -1.83 -0.59 22.05
CA ILE A 270 -2.05 -1.45 23.23
C ILE A 270 -2.74 -0.66 24.34
N ALA A 271 -2.27 0.55 24.64
CA ALA A 271 -2.82 1.37 25.71
C ALA A 271 -4.28 1.78 25.45
N GLU A 272 -4.62 2.04 24.20
CA GLU A 272 -5.97 2.47 23.77
C GLU A 272 -6.89 1.29 23.40
N GLY A 273 -6.36 0.06 23.33
CA GLY A 273 -7.13 -1.12 22.89
C GLY A 273 -7.49 -1.10 21.40
N THR A 274 -6.70 -0.41 20.57
CA THR A 274 -6.95 -0.18 19.15
C THR A 274 -6.02 -0.96 18.23
N THR A 275 -5.14 -1.81 18.77
CA THR A 275 -4.36 -2.77 17.96
C THR A 275 -4.95 -4.17 18.05
N ASP A 276 -4.94 -4.90 16.94
CA ASP A 276 -5.50 -6.24 16.84
C ASP A 276 -4.52 -7.35 17.21
N VAL A 277 -3.21 -7.05 17.22
CA VAL A 277 -2.15 -7.99 17.60
C VAL A 277 -1.35 -7.45 18.78
N VAL A 278 -1.55 -8.09 19.93
CA VAL A 278 -0.82 -7.82 21.18
C VAL A 278 0.10 -8.99 21.52
N PRO A 279 1.24 -8.75 22.21
CA PRO A 279 2.08 -9.84 22.69
C PRO A 279 1.34 -10.64 23.76
N ASP A 280 1.64 -11.94 23.86
CA ASP A 280 0.94 -12.81 24.80
C ASP A 280 1.26 -12.42 26.26
N PRO A 281 0.28 -12.42 27.18
CA PRO A 281 0.50 -12.01 28.57
C PRO A 281 1.59 -12.85 29.26
N GLY A 282 2.55 -12.18 29.89
CA GLY A 282 3.70 -12.81 30.56
C GLY A 282 4.84 -13.24 29.62
N SER A 283 4.69 -13.07 28.31
CA SER A 283 5.74 -13.38 27.33
C SER A 283 6.94 -12.43 27.44
N ARG A 284 8.07 -12.86 26.87
CA ARG A 284 9.25 -11.98 26.71
C ARG A 284 8.91 -10.76 25.85
N ASP A 285 8.12 -10.94 24.80
CA ASP A 285 7.73 -9.86 23.89
C ASP A 285 6.90 -8.79 24.61
N GLU A 286 5.97 -9.19 25.50
CA GLU A 286 5.20 -8.25 26.33
C GLU A 286 6.13 -7.37 27.18
N GLN A 287 7.12 -7.98 27.84
CA GLN A 287 8.09 -7.26 28.65
C GLN A 287 8.93 -6.31 27.82
N LEU A 288 9.40 -6.75 26.64
CA LEU A 288 10.18 -5.93 25.71
C LEU A 288 9.36 -4.72 25.24
N VAL A 289 8.14 -4.92 24.75
CA VAL A 289 7.25 -3.84 24.29
C VAL A 289 6.96 -2.85 25.44
N ARG A 290 6.65 -3.37 26.64
CA ARG A 290 6.37 -2.54 27.82
C ARG A 290 7.57 -1.68 28.22
N MET A 291 8.77 -2.25 28.25
CA MET A 291 10.00 -1.56 28.67
C MET A 291 10.68 -0.75 27.55
N TRP A 292 10.27 -0.94 26.30
CA TRP A 292 10.87 -0.28 25.14
C TRP A 292 10.79 1.26 25.25
N ARG A 293 11.87 1.91 24.79
CA ARG A 293 12.05 3.37 24.70
C ARG A 293 12.59 3.73 23.31
N PRO A 294 12.36 4.96 22.80
CA PRO A 294 12.90 5.39 21.51
C PRO A 294 14.41 5.18 21.39
N GLY A 295 14.86 4.66 20.26
CA GLY A 295 16.25 4.29 20.00
C GLY A 295 16.67 2.91 20.53
N ASN A 296 15.82 2.21 21.30
CA ASN A 296 16.11 0.83 21.69
C ASN A 296 15.96 -0.10 20.48
N ASP A 297 16.89 -1.04 20.35
CA ASP A 297 16.84 -2.13 19.39
C ASP A 297 15.60 -3.03 19.62
N THR A 298 15.06 -3.54 18.52
CA THR A 298 13.88 -4.40 18.46
C THR A 298 14.18 -5.82 17.95
N ASP A 299 15.45 -6.13 17.64
CA ASP A 299 15.89 -7.46 17.19
C ASP A 299 15.60 -8.58 18.19
N GLN A 300 15.41 -8.23 19.47
CA GLN A 300 15.05 -9.18 20.52
C GLN A 300 13.57 -9.62 20.49
N LEU A 301 12.71 -8.94 19.74
CA LEU A 301 11.33 -9.37 19.54
C LEU A 301 11.31 -10.68 18.77
N SER A 302 10.49 -11.62 19.24
CA SER A 302 10.38 -12.92 18.60
C SER A 302 9.95 -12.77 17.13
N GLN A 303 10.47 -13.66 16.28
CA GLN A 303 10.08 -13.72 14.88
C GLN A 303 8.58 -13.98 14.74
N GLU A 304 8.02 -14.84 15.59
CA GLU A 304 6.60 -15.17 15.61
C GLU A 304 5.73 -13.93 15.85
N PHE A 305 6.07 -13.12 16.85
CA PHE A 305 5.33 -11.89 17.14
C PHE A 305 5.43 -10.88 15.99
N ARG A 306 6.63 -10.70 15.41
CA ARG A 306 6.84 -9.81 14.26
C ARG A 306 6.04 -10.27 13.03
N LEU A 307 6.00 -11.57 12.75
CA LEU A 307 5.23 -12.13 11.64
C LEU A 307 3.71 -11.97 11.87
N ARG A 308 3.21 -12.25 13.08
CA ARG A 308 1.80 -12.00 13.45
C ARG A 308 1.41 -10.53 13.25
N ARG A 309 2.30 -9.59 13.57
CA ARG A 309 2.08 -8.17 13.33
C ARG A 309 2.20 -7.77 11.87
N ALA A 310 3.09 -8.39 11.11
CA ALA A 310 3.27 -8.09 9.69
C ALA A 310 2.08 -8.56 8.85
N ILE A 311 1.49 -9.71 9.15
CA ILE A 311 0.44 -10.32 8.33
C ILE A 311 -0.95 -9.91 8.82
N ARG A 312 -1.77 -9.35 7.93
CA ARG A 312 -3.19 -9.07 8.18
C ARG A 312 -4.03 -9.78 7.13
N VAL A 313 -4.81 -10.77 7.55
CA VAL A 313 -5.75 -11.47 6.67
C VAL A 313 -7.12 -10.80 6.73
N ILE A 314 -7.71 -10.59 5.55
CA ILE A 314 -9.00 -9.94 5.34
C ILE A 314 -9.89 -10.93 4.58
N PRO A 315 -10.91 -11.51 5.21
CA PRO A 315 -11.87 -12.37 4.53
C PRO A 315 -12.61 -11.63 3.43
N ILE A 316 -12.75 -12.25 2.26
CA ILE A 316 -13.56 -11.69 1.17
C ILE A 316 -14.96 -12.27 1.25
N THR A 317 -15.94 -11.37 1.38
CA THR A 317 -17.36 -11.71 1.36
C THR A 317 -18.10 -10.77 0.41
N ASP A 318 -19.25 -11.18 -0.11
CA ASP A 318 -20.08 -10.31 -0.95
C ASP A 318 -20.48 -9.02 -0.23
N GLY A 319 -20.77 -9.12 1.08
CA GLY A 319 -21.15 -7.98 1.91
C GLY A 319 -20.02 -6.97 2.09
N SER A 320 -18.82 -7.42 2.48
CA SER A 320 -17.64 -6.56 2.64
C SER A 320 -17.20 -5.97 1.30
N THR A 321 -17.31 -6.75 0.22
CA THR A 321 -17.00 -6.31 -1.14
C THR A 321 -17.94 -5.18 -1.56
N GLN A 322 -19.25 -5.35 -1.40
CA GLN A 322 -20.22 -4.35 -1.77
C GLN A 322 -20.07 -3.06 -0.95
N ALA A 323 -19.76 -3.17 0.34
CA ALA A 323 -19.50 -2.01 1.20
C ALA A 323 -18.28 -1.21 0.72
N ALA A 324 -17.15 -1.89 0.45
CA ALA A 324 -15.93 -1.26 -0.06
C ALA A 324 -16.15 -0.55 -1.41
N LEU A 325 -16.85 -1.20 -2.33
CA LEU A 325 -17.18 -0.62 -3.64
C LEU A 325 -18.05 0.62 -3.51
N THR A 326 -19.06 0.57 -2.64
CA THR A 326 -19.95 1.72 -2.39
C THR A 326 -19.17 2.90 -1.81
N ALA A 327 -18.21 2.63 -0.91
CA ALA A 327 -17.34 3.66 -0.37
C ALA A 327 -16.45 4.31 -1.45
N PHE A 328 -15.88 3.53 -2.37
CA PHE A 328 -15.12 4.07 -3.49
C PHE A 328 -15.98 4.77 -4.55
N ASP A 329 -17.19 4.28 -4.83
CA ASP A 329 -18.16 4.95 -5.69
C ASP A 329 -18.45 6.38 -5.17
N GLU A 330 -18.58 6.51 -3.84
CA GLU A 330 -18.78 7.79 -3.16
C GLU A 330 -17.53 8.69 -3.18
N VAL A 331 -16.33 8.12 -3.20
CA VAL A 331 -15.08 8.89 -3.42
C VAL A 331 -15.06 9.48 -4.83
N VAL A 332 -15.37 8.67 -5.84
CA VAL A 332 -15.42 9.12 -7.24
C VAL A 332 -16.48 10.19 -7.42
N ARG A 333 -17.68 9.99 -6.86
CA ARG A 333 -18.76 10.99 -6.90
C ARG A 333 -18.27 12.35 -6.37
N ARG A 334 -17.62 12.37 -5.20
CA ARG A 334 -17.09 13.61 -4.60
C ARG A 334 -15.98 14.24 -5.44
N ALA A 335 -15.07 13.44 -5.99
CA ALA A 335 -14.02 13.95 -6.88
C ALA A 335 -14.59 14.58 -8.16
N GLU A 336 -15.63 13.98 -8.74
CA GLU A 336 -16.34 14.53 -9.90
C GLU A 336 -17.10 15.81 -9.57
N GLU A 337 -17.68 15.91 -8.36
CA GLU A 337 -18.31 17.15 -7.88
C GLU A 337 -17.31 18.29 -7.72
N ASP A 338 -16.10 18.01 -7.23
CA ASP A 338 -15.02 19.00 -7.10
C ASP A 338 -14.54 19.49 -8.46
N ILE A 339 -14.42 18.60 -9.45
CA ILE A 339 -14.07 18.95 -10.83
C ILE A 339 -15.13 19.88 -11.43
N VAL A 340 -16.42 19.59 -11.22
CA VAL A 340 -17.52 20.44 -11.72
C VAL A 340 -17.54 21.79 -10.99
N GLU A 341 -17.31 21.81 -9.67
CA GLU A 341 -17.22 23.06 -8.90
C GLU A 341 -16.05 23.92 -9.36
N GLU A 342 -14.88 23.32 -9.60
CA GLU A 342 -13.72 24.04 -10.10
C GLU A 342 -14.00 24.66 -11.46
N ALA A 343 -14.65 23.93 -12.36
CA ALA A 343 -15.03 24.44 -13.68
C ALA A 343 -16.04 25.61 -13.58
N TYR A 344 -16.89 25.61 -12.56
CA TYR A 344 -17.89 26.67 -12.33
C TYR A 344 -17.30 27.92 -11.68
N VAL A 345 -16.49 27.76 -10.63
CA VAL A 345 -15.93 28.89 -9.85
C VAL A 345 -14.60 29.40 -10.41
N GLY A 346 -13.87 28.55 -11.15
CA GLY A 346 -12.55 28.89 -11.71
C GLY A 346 -11.44 28.99 -10.66
N ASN A 347 -11.61 28.37 -9.48
CA ASN A 347 -10.64 28.47 -8.38
C ASN A 347 -10.45 27.11 -7.67
N ILE A 348 -9.21 26.61 -7.69
CA ILE A 348 -8.84 25.33 -7.08
C ILE A 348 -9.02 25.34 -5.55
N LEU A 349 -8.58 26.39 -4.86
CA LEU A 349 -8.65 26.46 -3.39
C LEU A 349 -10.10 26.59 -2.89
N HIS A 350 -11.02 27.04 -3.76
CA HIS A 350 -12.44 27.08 -3.43
C HIS A 350 -13.12 25.73 -3.64
N ALA A 351 -12.83 25.06 -4.75
CA ALA A 351 -13.45 23.78 -5.10
C ALA A 351 -12.88 22.60 -4.30
N TRP A 352 -11.58 22.62 -3.98
CA TRP A 352 -10.86 21.51 -3.36
C TRP A 352 -10.45 21.85 -1.94
N SER A 353 -11.07 21.21 -0.96
CA SER A 353 -10.74 21.43 0.45
C SER A 353 -9.50 20.61 0.88
N PRO A 354 -8.52 21.20 1.59
CA PRO A 354 -7.50 20.41 2.26
C PRO A 354 -8.13 19.62 3.40
N GLN A 355 -7.99 18.30 3.37
CA GLN A 355 -8.45 17.41 4.42
C GLN A 355 -7.33 16.41 4.70
N CYS A 356 -6.25 16.90 5.31
CA CYS A 356 -5.11 16.09 5.70
C CYS A 356 -4.94 16.17 7.21
N GLU A 357 -5.08 15.04 7.88
CA GLU A 357 -4.85 14.90 9.32
C GLU A 357 -3.47 14.27 9.63
N ASP A 358 -2.75 13.87 8.59
CA ASP A 358 -1.46 13.19 8.69
C ASP A 358 -0.29 14.15 8.43
N ASP A 359 0.52 14.36 9.48
CA ASP A 359 1.73 15.18 9.44
C ASP A 359 2.75 14.65 8.44
N ASP A 360 2.88 13.33 8.26
CA ASP A 360 3.84 12.75 7.31
C ASP A 360 3.43 13.07 5.86
N THR A 361 2.12 12.99 5.56
CA THR A 361 1.56 13.38 4.25
C THR A 361 1.77 14.87 3.97
N CYS A 362 1.52 15.75 4.94
CA CYS A 362 1.79 17.19 4.77
C CYS A 362 3.29 17.51 4.70
N ALA A 363 4.13 16.77 5.43
CA ALA A 363 5.58 16.90 5.31
C ALA A 363 6.04 16.50 3.91
N ALA A 364 5.47 15.48 3.28
CA ALA A 364 5.78 15.08 1.91
C ALA A 364 5.14 15.98 0.83
N CYS A 365 4.21 16.86 1.19
CA CYS A 365 3.47 17.69 0.25
C CYS A 365 4.26 18.93 -0.20
N ASP A 366 4.43 19.08 -1.51
CA ASP A 366 5.16 20.20 -2.12
C ASP A 366 4.42 21.53 -1.98
N PHE A 367 3.10 21.44 -1.85
CA PHE A 367 2.19 22.57 -1.78
C PHE A 367 1.93 23.01 -0.33
N ARG A 368 2.58 22.37 0.67
CA ARG A 368 2.35 22.64 2.10
C ARG A 368 2.58 24.09 2.52
N HIS A 369 3.45 24.82 1.79
CA HIS A 369 3.85 26.18 2.15
C HIS A 369 2.78 27.24 1.89
N PHE A 370 1.83 26.95 0.99
CA PHE A 370 0.69 27.81 0.67
C PHE A 370 -0.66 27.09 0.86
N CYS A 371 -0.65 25.88 1.42
CA CYS A 371 -1.84 25.13 1.77
C CYS A 371 -2.60 25.89 2.86
N PRO A 372 -3.93 26.07 2.79
CA PRO A 372 -4.64 26.83 3.82
C PRO A 372 -4.85 26.08 5.14
N ARG A 373 -4.72 24.75 5.14
CA ARG A 373 -4.77 23.90 6.34
C ARG A 373 -3.83 22.70 6.18
N PRO A 374 -2.52 22.87 6.39
CA PRO A 374 -1.63 21.73 6.56
C PRO A 374 -1.90 21.04 7.90
N ALA A 375 -1.63 19.73 7.98
CA ALA A 375 -1.68 18.98 9.23
C ALA A 375 -0.68 19.56 10.24
N GLY A 376 -1.03 19.51 11.52
CA GLY A 376 -0.17 19.96 12.62
C GLY A 376 -0.11 21.48 12.85
N THR A 377 -0.88 22.29 12.09
CA THR A 377 -0.97 23.76 12.32
C THR A 377 -2.25 24.15 13.05
N GLY A 378 -2.16 25.16 13.94
CA GLY A 378 -3.31 25.67 14.71
C GLY A 378 -4.31 26.49 13.89
N GLU A 379 -5.44 26.85 14.50
CA GLU A 379 -6.53 27.59 13.83
C GLU A 379 -6.11 28.96 13.26
N ASP A 380 -5.07 29.58 13.84
CA ASP A 380 -4.52 30.89 13.43
C ASP A 380 -3.44 30.79 12.33
N TYR A 381 -3.35 29.65 11.62
CA TYR A 381 -2.39 29.49 10.54
C TYR A 381 -2.72 30.40 9.35
N GLU A 382 -1.84 31.36 9.07
CA GLU A 382 -1.88 32.13 7.83
C GLU A 382 -0.99 31.45 6.77
N PRO A 383 -1.53 31.12 5.58
CA PRO A 383 -0.75 30.54 4.51
C PRO A 383 0.35 31.52 4.09
N GLY A 384 1.57 31.01 3.92
CA GLY A 384 2.64 31.82 3.35
C GLY A 384 2.28 32.29 1.94
N THR A 385 2.61 33.53 1.59
CA THR A 385 2.52 33.97 0.20
C THR A 385 3.40 33.07 -0.66
N PRO A 386 2.92 32.60 -1.83
CA PRO A 386 3.75 31.80 -2.72
C PRO A 386 4.93 32.66 -3.18
N SER A 387 6.11 32.44 -2.60
CA SER A 387 7.35 32.95 -3.16
C SER A 387 7.77 32.01 -4.27
N ALA A 388 7.93 32.53 -5.48
CA ALA A 388 8.58 31.80 -6.56
C ALA A 388 9.96 31.31 -6.10
N PRO A 389 10.41 30.11 -6.52
CA PRO A 389 11.69 29.54 -6.14
C PRO A 389 12.88 30.40 -6.57
#